data_AF-A0A6I1F4G5-F1
#
_entry.id   AF-A0A6I1F4G5-F1
#
_cell.length_a   1.000
_cell.length_b   1.000
_cell.length_c   1.000
_cell.angle_alpha   90.00
_cell.angle_beta   90.00
_cell.angle_gamma   90.00
#
_symmetry.space_group_name_H-M   'P 1'
#
loop_
_entity.id
_entity.type
_entity.pdbx_description
1 polymer ?
#
loop_
_entity_poly.entity_id
_entity_poly.type
_entity_poly.pdbx_seq_one_letter_code
_entity_poly.pdbx_strand_id
1 'polypeptide(L)'
;MEYVQISFKVILAFLIMLSFFQVAGNKDLGEINLLDIGMNLIVIELIVGLIEHATPILKSLYPIGILIFIQLCLNYLGMKNQTIRSIFQGKPIIIIEK
;
A
#
# COMPACT_ATOMS: atom_id res chain seq x y z
N MET A 1 -3.93 19.75 14.04
CA MET A 1 -2.54 19.22 14.18
C MET A 1 -2.51 17.71 14.30
N GLU A 2 -3.36 17.11 15.14
CA GLU A 2 -3.39 15.66 15.34
C GLU A 2 -3.61 14.85 14.04
N TYR A 3 -4.61 15.19 13.22
CA TYR A 3 -4.87 14.50 11.95
C TYR A 3 -3.68 14.57 10.98
N VAL A 4 -2.96 15.68 10.93
CA VAL A 4 -1.77 15.86 10.07
C VAL A 4 -0.65 14.91 10.51
N GLN A 5 -0.45 14.75 11.83
CA GLN A 5 0.53 13.80 12.38
C GLN A 5 0.16 12.35 12.06
N ILE A 6 -1.13 12.01 12.12
CA ILE A 6 -1.64 10.68 11.75
C ILE A 6 -1.38 10.42 10.26
N SER A 7 -1.74 11.36 9.39
CA SER A 7 -1.49 11.24 7.94
C SER A 7 -0.01 11.03 7.64
N PHE A 8 0.87 11.82 8.27
CA PHE A 8 2.31 11.70 8.05
C PHE A 8 2.84 10.33 8.49
N LYS A 9 2.46 9.83 9.67
CA LYS A 9 2.86 8.50 10.16
C LYS A 9 2.41 7.38 9.24
N VAL A 10 1.17 7.45 8.74
CA VAL A 10 0.60 6.45 7.83
C VAL A 10 1.34 6.43 6.49
N ILE A 11 1.59 7.61 5.91
CA ILE A 11 2.35 7.73 4.66
C ILE A 11 3.78 7.23 4.84
N LEU A 12 4.42 7.57 5.96
CA LEU A 12 5.78 7.14 6.28
C LEU A 12 5.85 5.61 6.47
N ALA A 13 4.92 5.02 7.21
CA ALA A 13 4.84 3.58 7.40
C ALA A 13 4.68 2.84 6.06
N PHE A 14 3.83 3.36 5.18
CA PHE A 14 3.68 2.83 3.83
C PHE A 14 4.97 2.92 3.01
N LEU A 15 5.66 4.06 3.01
CA LEU A 15 6.95 4.23 2.31
C LEU A 15 8.05 3.29 2.83
N ILE A 16 8.10 3.07 4.15
CA ILE A 16 9.05 2.14 4.78
C ILE A 16 8.74 0.71 4.34
N MET A 17 7.47 0.27 4.43
CA MET A 17 7.03 -1.04 3.94
C MET A 17 7.40 -1.22 2.46
N LEU A 18 7.15 -0.22 1.61
CA LEU A 18 7.43 -0.30 0.18
C LEU A 18 8.94 -0.51 -0.06
N SER A 19 9.78 0.16 0.73
CA SER A 19 11.24 -0.04 0.71
C SER A 19 11.63 -1.46 1.14
N PHE A 20 11.03 -1.99 2.21
CA PHE A 20 11.28 -3.38 2.66
C PHE A 20 10.88 -4.41 1.60
N PHE A 21 9.71 -4.26 0.97
CA PHE A 21 9.24 -5.19 -0.07
C PHE A 21 10.03 -5.10 -1.37
N GLN A 22 10.53 -3.91 -1.75
CA GLN A 22 11.45 -3.79 -2.88
C GLN A 22 12.81 -4.45 -2.59
N VAL A 23 13.33 -4.32 -1.36
CA VAL A 23 14.59 -4.94 -0.94
C VAL A 23 14.45 -6.47 -0.77
N ALA A 24 13.28 -6.96 -0.37
CA ALA A 24 12.97 -8.39 -0.26
C ALA A 24 13.16 -9.15 -1.60
N GLY A 25 13.21 -8.43 -2.71
CA GLY A 25 13.85 -8.90 -3.93
C GLY A 25 12.91 -9.66 -4.86
N ASN A 26 13.07 -9.37 -6.15
CA ASN A 26 12.46 -10.00 -7.31
C ASN A 26 12.86 -11.48 -7.48
N LYS A 27 12.75 -12.33 -6.45
CA LYS A 27 13.24 -13.72 -6.57
C LYS A 27 12.15 -14.80 -6.67
N ASP A 28 10.93 -14.60 -6.17
CA ASP A 28 9.84 -15.58 -6.37
C ASP A 28 8.42 -14.98 -6.50
N LEU A 29 8.29 -13.65 -6.52
CA LEU A 29 7.00 -12.93 -6.48
C LEU A 29 6.60 -12.32 -7.83
N GLY A 30 7.02 -12.91 -8.94
CA GLY A 30 6.79 -12.37 -10.29
C GLY A 30 5.31 -12.13 -10.63
N GLU A 31 4.39 -12.87 -10.01
CA GLU A 31 2.95 -12.75 -10.23
C GLU A 31 2.19 -11.97 -9.13
N ILE A 32 2.82 -11.69 -7.98
CA ILE A 32 2.12 -11.04 -6.87
C ILE A 32 2.53 -9.57 -6.80
N ASN A 33 1.53 -8.69 -6.94
CA ASN A 33 1.74 -7.25 -6.85
C ASN A 33 2.20 -6.89 -5.42
N LEU A 34 3.49 -6.56 -5.26
CA LEU A 34 4.13 -6.23 -3.98
C LEU A 34 3.42 -5.08 -3.23
N LEU A 35 2.86 -4.12 -3.99
CA LEU A 35 2.04 -3.06 -3.41
C LEU A 35 0.79 -3.60 -2.73
N ASP A 36 0.08 -4.53 -3.37
CA ASP A 36 -1.17 -5.06 -2.85
C ASP A 36 -0.94 -5.89 -1.59
N ILE A 37 0.15 -6.65 -1.52
CA ILE A 37 0.50 -7.43 -0.33
C ILE A 37 0.68 -6.51 0.88
N GLY A 38 1.63 -5.57 0.85
CA GLY A 38 1.89 -4.82 2.08
C GLY A 38 0.91 -3.67 2.35
N MET A 39 0.15 -3.20 1.36
CA MET A 39 -1.04 -2.38 1.66
C MET A 39 -2.04 -3.17 2.49
N ASN A 40 -2.33 -4.41 2.10
CA ASN A 40 -3.24 -5.27 2.86
C ASN A 40 -2.68 -5.60 4.26
N LEU A 41 -1.37 -5.83 4.41
CA LEU A 41 -0.75 -6.05 5.72
C LEU A 41 -0.90 -4.84 6.65
N ILE A 42 -0.66 -3.62 6.16
CA ILE A 42 -0.82 -2.41 6.98
C ILE A 42 -2.29 -2.21 7.34
N VAL A 43 -3.22 -2.46 6.40
CA VAL A 43 -4.67 -2.34 6.67
C VAL A 43 -5.10 -3.35 7.74
N ILE A 44 -4.60 -4.60 7.69
CA ILE A 44 -4.87 -5.61 8.72
C ILE A 44 -4.38 -5.10 10.09
N GLU A 45 -3.15 -4.61 10.18
CA GLU A 45 -2.60 -4.09 11.44
C GLU A 45 -3.43 -2.94 12.02
N LEU A 46 -3.90 -2.03 11.15
CA LEU A 46 -4.77 -0.93 11.57
C LEU A 46 -6.15 -1.41 12.02
N ILE A 47 -6.69 -2.46 11.41
CA ILE A 47 -7.97 -3.07 11.81
C ILE A 47 -7.81 -3.79 13.15
N VAL A 48 -6.70 -4.50 13.38
CA VAL A 48 -6.39 -5.11 14.67
C VAL A 48 -6.32 -4.04 15.75
N GLY A 49 -5.58 -2.95 15.51
CA GLY A 49 -5.53 -1.82 16.44
C GLY A 49 -6.89 -1.14 16.69
N LEU A 50 -7.78 -1.12 15.69
CA LEU A 50 -9.17 -0.64 15.85
C LEU A 50 -9.99 -1.56 16.78
N ILE A 51 -9.80 -2.87 16.69
CA ILE A 51 -10.52 -3.87 17.50
C ILE A 51 -9.98 -3.89 18.94
N GLU A 52 -8.66 -3.76 19.12
CA GLU A 52 -7.99 -3.87 20.41
C GLU A 52 -8.09 -2.60 21.28
N HIS A 53 -8.20 -1.43 20.67
CA HIS A 53 -8.20 -0.15 21.40
C HIS A 53 -9.57 0.51 21.44
N ALA A 54 -9.98 1.00 22.62
CA ALA A 54 -11.22 1.74 22.84
C ALA A 54 -11.23 3.18 22.24
N THR A 55 -10.50 3.38 21.16
CA THR A 55 -10.48 4.64 20.41
C THR A 55 -11.81 4.85 19.66
N PRO A 56 -12.27 6.10 19.48
CA PRO A 56 -13.46 6.39 18.70
C PRO A 56 -13.32 5.82 17.28
N ILE A 57 -14.31 5.05 16.83
CA ILE A 57 -14.29 4.34 15.53
C ILE A 57 -13.93 5.28 14.38
N LEU A 58 -14.51 6.50 14.37
CA LEU A 58 -14.24 7.51 13.35
C LEU A 58 -12.76 7.94 13.27
N LYS A 59 -12.06 7.98 14.40
CA LYS A 59 -10.65 8.40 14.47
C LYS A 59 -9.73 7.30 13.96
N SER A 60 -10.10 6.05 14.20
CA SER A 60 -9.36 4.86 13.75
C SER A 60 -9.66 4.50 12.29
N LEU A 61 -10.82 4.91 11.76
CA LEU A 61 -11.15 4.77 10.35
C LEU A 61 -10.41 5.77 9.45
N TYR A 62 -10.02 6.93 9.99
CA TYR A 62 -9.28 7.96 9.27
C TYR A 62 -7.98 7.46 8.60
N PRO A 63 -7.04 6.80 9.30
CA PRO A 63 -5.82 6.27 8.69
C PRO A 63 -6.10 5.18 7.64
N ILE A 64 -7.12 4.34 7.87
CA ILE A 64 -7.54 3.29 6.93
C ILE A 64 -8.05 3.94 5.63
N GLY A 65 -8.88 4.98 5.74
CA GLY A 65 -9.37 5.74 4.60
C GLY A 65 -8.26 6.40 3.78
N ILE A 66 -7.23 6.94 4.44
CA ILE A 66 -6.05 7.50 3.76
C ILE A 66 -5.32 6.43 2.94
N LEU A 67 -5.10 5.25 3.51
CA LEU A 67 -4.42 4.16 2.80
C LEU A 67 -5.22 3.67 1.59
N ILE A 68 -6.52 3.48 1.74
CA ILE A 68 -7.41 3.09 0.63
C ILE A 68 -7.36 4.16 -0.47
N PHE A 69 -7.40 5.44 -0.10
CA PHE A 69 -7.30 6.53 -1.07
C PHE A 69 -5.96 6.50 -1.83
N ILE A 70 -4.84 6.30 -1.11
CA ILE A 70 -3.52 6.16 -1.73
C ILE A 70 -3.49 4.96 -2.69
N GLN A 71 -4.07 3.83 -2.33
CA GLN A 71 -4.11 2.64 -3.18
C GLN A 71 -4.89 2.89 -4.47
N LEU A 72 -6.07 3.53 -4.37
CA LEU A 72 -6.87 3.91 -5.52
C LEU A 72 -6.13 4.89 -6.43
N CYS A 73 -5.47 5.91 -5.87
CA CYS A 73 -4.66 6.86 -6.62
C CYS A 73 -3.50 6.17 -7.34
N LEU A 74 -2.75 5.30 -6.66
CA LEU A 74 -1.62 4.57 -7.26
C LEU A 74 -2.09 3.61 -8.36
N ASN A 75 -3.19 2.90 -8.17
CA ASN A 75 -3.74 2.00 -9.18
C ASN A 75 -4.22 2.79 -10.42
N TYR A 76 -4.91 3.91 -10.21
CA TYR A 76 -5.33 4.80 -11.30
C TYR A 76 -4.15 5.38 -12.07
N LEU A 77 -3.10 5.84 -11.37
CA LEU A 77 -1.88 6.35 -12.00
C LEU A 77 -1.11 5.24 -12.74
N GLY A 78 -1.09 4.02 -12.19
CA GLY A 78 -0.50 2.84 -12.82
C GLY A 78 -1.23 2.39 -14.09
N MET A 79 -2.56 2.49 -14.13
CA MET A 79 -3.36 2.24 -15.34
C MET A 79 -3.03 3.22 -16.47
N LYS A 80 -2.76 4.49 -16.12
CA LYS A 80 -2.44 5.54 -17.09
C LYS A 80 -0.99 5.49 -17.58
N ASN A 81 -0.04 5.04 -16.76
CA ASN A 81 1.37 5.05 -17.10
C ASN A 81 2.07 3.72 -16.78
N GLN A 82 2.44 2.99 -17.83
CA GLN A 82 3.13 1.70 -17.72
C GLN A 82 4.48 1.78 -17.00
N THR A 83 5.16 2.94 -17.01
CA THR A 83 6.43 3.13 -16.29
C THR A 83 6.22 3.23 -14.78
N ILE A 84 5.18 3.93 -14.33
CA ILE A 84 4.77 3.96 -12.92
C ILE A 84 4.39 2.55 -12.49
N ARG A 85 3.59 1.88 -13.33
CA ARG A 85 3.24 0.48 -13.11
C ARG A 85 4.45 -0.43 -12.99
N SER A 86 5.47 -0.29 -13.84
CA SER A 86 6.65 -1.16 -13.79
C SER A 86 7.54 -0.94 -12.57
N ILE A 87 7.57 0.29 -12.03
CA ILE A 87 8.36 0.64 -10.84
C ILE A 87 7.67 0.13 -9.57
N PHE A 88 6.34 0.27 -9.50
CA PHE A 88 5.60 -0.04 -8.28
C PHE A 88 4.99 -1.45 -8.26
N GLN A 89 4.47 -1.95 -9.39
CA GLN A 89 3.82 -3.27 -9.50
C GLN A 89 4.75 -4.37 -10.06
N GLY A 90 6.00 -4.04 -10.40
CA GLY A 90 6.92 -4.95 -11.10
C GLY A 90 6.73 -4.93 -12.62
N LYS A 91 7.72 -5.44 -13.35
CA LYS A 91 7.72 -5.42 -14.83
C LYS A 91 6.49 -6.17 -15.37
N PRO A 92 5.84 -5.67 -16.43
CA PRO A 92 4.73 -6.39 -17.06
C PRO A 92 5.23 -7.75 -17.55
N ILE A 93 4.61 -8.82 -17.07
CA ILE A 93 4.75 -10.14 -17.69
C ILE A 93 4.00 -10.05 -19.01
N ILE A 94 4.72 -10.04 -20.12
CA ILE A 94 4.12 -10.16 -21.45
C ILE A 94 3.67 -11.62 -21.56
N ILE A 95 2.36 -11.87 -21.36
CA ILE A 95 1.77 -13.22 -21.39
C ILE A 95 1.58 -13.73 -22.84
N ILE A 96 1.82 -12.88 -23.86
CA ILE A 96 1.61 -13.26 -25.25
C ILE A 96 2.97 -13.60 -25.89
N GLU A 97 3.32 -14.88 -25.83
CA GLU A 97 4.25 -15.54 -26.74
C GLU A 97 3.48 -15.91 -28.02
N LYS A 98 4.08 -15.69 -29.20
CA LYS A 98 3.46 -15.95 -30.50
C LYS A 98 3.92 -17.30 -31.05
#